data_AF-A0AAW1I295-F1
#
_entry.id   AF-A0AAW1I295-F1
#
_cell.length_a   1.000
_cell.length_b   1.000
_cell.length_c   1.000
_cell.angle_alpha   90.00
_cell.angle_beta   90.00
_cell.angle_gamma   90.00
#
_symmetry.space_group_name_H-M   'P 1'
#
loop_
_entity.id
_entity.type
_entity.pdbx_description
1 polymer ?
#
loop_
_entity_poly.entity_id
_entity_poly.type
_entity_poly.pdbx_seq_one_letter_code
_entity_poly.pdbx_strand_id
1 'polypeptide(L)'
;MASLIKHSQTLIRRQYFLAGVLRNNLRRVYAGIFPPTIISPAETRCYGTDAKLRSPFDSNIIRILRTEIDYQYDYAPPQQPSPSFNSFSVEERPGEQFVRLQRKFGEKEDIKIEATMFDGCVSVPKPGDDDDGDNIRLHISLLIDIHKGEGSDGLGFVCSAWPDSLEIMKVYTLRSNGLPPKAHMGPNLGKLDPKLRKALHDYLEARGVNEDLAFFLHHYMVNKDRSELLRWLDKLKSFVEL
;
A
#
# COMPACT_ATOMS: atom_id res chain seq x y z
N MET A 1 2.53 12.35 24.34
CA MET A 1 1.39 12.19 23.40
C MET A 1 1.51 13.14 22.19
N ALA A 2 1.70 14.45 22.36
CA ALA A 2 1.80 15.39 21.23
C ALA A 2 3.09 15.27 20.38
N SER A 3 4.24 14.86 20.94
CA SER A 3 5.48 14.68 20.16
C SER A 3 5.53 13.37 19.34
N LEU A 4 4.70 12.39 19.69
CA LEU A 4 4.56 11.09 19.01
C LEU A 4 3.87 11.22 17.64
N ILE A 5 3.05 12.27 17.48
CA ILE A 5 2.38 12.62 16.23
C ILE A 5 3.34 13.43 15.35
N LYS A 6 4.12 14.36 15.92
CA LYS A 6 5.01 15.25 15.15
C LYS A 6 6.16 14.52 14.44
N HIS A 7 6.84 13.57 15.08
CA HIS A 7 8.01 12.90 14.47
C HIS A 7 7.62 11.78 13.49
N SER A 8 6.53 11.06 13.75
CA SER A 8 5.92 10.15 12.76
C SER A 8 5.39 10.92 11.54
N GLN A 9 4.74 12.07 11.75
CA GLN A 9 4.42 13.03 10.68
C GLN A 9 5.67 13.58 9.99
N THR A 10 6.84 13.67 10.64
CA THR A 10 8.07 14.20 10.02
C THR A 10 8.74 13.17 9.10
N LEU A 11 8.76 11.89 9.47
CA LEU A 11 9.27 10.80 8.62
C LEU A 11 8.31 10.51 7.46
N ILE A 12 7.00 10.49 7.73
CA ILE A 12 5.95 10.45 6.70
C ILE A 12 6.04 11.71 5.81
N ARG A 13 6.24 12.91 6.38
CA ARG A 13 6.51 14.14 5.61
C ARG A 13 7.70 13.94 4.69
N ARG A 14 8.84 13.44 5.18
CA ARG A 14 10.05 13.30 4.37
C ARG A 14 9.91 12.22 3.29
N GLN A 15 9.23 11.12 3.58
CA GLN A 15 8.99 10.01 2.65
C GLN A 15 7.98 10.39 1.55
N TYR A 16 6.92 11.13 1.88
CA TYR A 16 5.86 11.51 0.94
C TYR A 16 6.05 12.89 0.28
N PHE A 17 6.85 13.80 0.85
CA PHE A 17 7.26 15.06 0.20
C PHE A 17 8.20 14.79 -0.99
N LEU A 18 9.00 13.71 -0.95
CA LEU A 18 9.80 13.25 -2.09
C LEU A 18 9.00 12.35 -3.06
N ALA A 19 8.00 11.59 -2.59
CA ALA A 19 7.14 10.77 -3.45
C ALA A 19 6.18 11.60 -4.32
N GLY A 20 5.88 12.85 -3.92
CA GLY A 20 5.13 13.83 -4.75
C GLY A 20 5.83 14.20 -6.07
N VAL A 21 7.10 13.82 -6.27
CA VAL A 21 7.87 14.08 -7.48
C VAL A 21 7.90 12.88 -8.46
N LEU A 22 7.45 11.69 -8.06
CA LEU A 22 7.42 10.50 -8.94
C LEU A 22 6.03 9.87 -9.01
N ARG A 23 5.11 10.60 -9.65
CA ARG A 23 3.95 10.00 -10.33
C ARG A 23 4.46 9.01 -11.37
N ASN A 24 4.20 7.71 -11.18
CA ASN A 24 3.87 6.74 -12.24
C ASN A 24 3.90 5.32 -11.67
N ASN A 25 2.75 4.77 -11.24
CA ASN A 25 2.60 3.33 -11.03
C ASN A 25 1.19 2.81 -11.37
N LEU A 26 0.59 3.31 -12.45
CA LEU A 26 -0.61 2.70 -13.04
C LEU A 26 -0.38 2.11 -14.44
N ARG A 27 0.86 1.71 -14.78
CA ARG A 27 1.20 1.11 -16.09
C ARG A 27 2.09 -0.14 -16.00
N ARG A 28 1.95 -0.96 -14.96
CA ARG A 28 2.74 -2.19 -14.84
C ARG A 28 1.94 -3.46 -14.60
N VAL A 29 0.73 -3.49 -15.15
CA VAL A 29 0.04 -4.75 -15.45
C VAL A 29 -0.03 -4.83 -16.98
N TYR A 30 0.58 -5.86 -17.56
CA TYR A 30 0.73 -6.20 -18.99
C TYR A 30 1.94 -5.61 -19.75
N ALA A 31 3.05 -6.37 -19.81
CA ALA A 31 3.94 -6.48 -20.99
C ALA A 31 4.94 -7.65 -20.85
N GLY A 32 5.01 -8.52 -21.89
CA GLY A 32 6.10 -9.41 -22.37
C GLY A 32 6.83 -10.32 -21.36
N ILE A 33 6.80 -11.65 -21.39
CA ILE A 33 7.14 -12.67 -22.41
C ILE A 33 8.65 -12.69 -22.83
N PHE A 34 9.28 -13.84 -22.54
CA PHE A 34 10.55 -14.49 -22.96
C PHE A 34 11.87 -14.25 -22.17
N PRO A 35 12.64 -15.34 -21.88
CA PRO A 35 13.88 -15.31 -21.11
C PRO A 35 15.10 -15.09 -22.02
N PRO A 36 16.20 -14.48 -21.55
CA PRO A 36 17.47 -14.54 -22.25
C PRO A 36 18.28 -15.78 -21.83
N THR A 37 18.77 -16.48 -22.84
CA THR A 37 19.72 -17.61 -22.78
C THR A 37 21.04 -17.20 -22.13
N ILE A 38 21.54 -18.03 -21.21
CA ILE A 38 22.81 -17.87 -20.50
C ILE A 38 23.96 -18.35 -21.40
N ILE A 39 24.96 -17.50 -21.64
CA ILE A 39 26.26 -17.87 -22.21
C ILE A 39 27.26 -17.95 -21.05
N SER A 40 27.87 -19.11 -20.89
CA SER A 40 28.86 -19.43 -19.85
C SER A 40 30.28 -19.17 -20.36
N PRO A 41 31.18 -18.59 -19.55
CA PRO A 41 32.62 -18.84 -19.69
C PRO A 41 33.22 -19.50 -18.44
N ALA A 42 34.26 -20.30 -18.73
CA ALA A 42 34.95 -21.26 -17.89
C ALA A 42 35.38 -20.80 -16.48
N GLU A 43 35.18 -21.69 -15.52
CA GLU A 43 35.71 -21.63 -14.15
C GLU A 43 37.24 -21.79 -14.15
N THR A 44 37.94 -20.86 -13.51
CA THR A 44 39.26 -21.15 -12.91
C THR A 44 39.07 -21.10 -11.40
N ARG A 45 39.14 -22.28 -10.77
CA ARG A 45 39.14 -22.44 -9.31
C ARG A 45 40.44 -21.89 -8.72
N CYS A 46 40.34 -20.89 -7.86
CA CYS A 46 41.37 -20.59 -6.86
C CYS A 46 40.77 -20.83 -5.47
N TYR A 47 41.27 -21.85 -4.78
CA TYR A 47 41.02 -22.06 -3.35
C TYR A 47 41.88 -21.09 -2.56
N GLY A 48 41.29 -19.95 -2.20
CA GLY A 48 41.75 -19.10 -1.10
C GLY A 48 40.57 -18.89 -0.17
N THR A 49 40.73 -19.17 1.12
CA THR A 49 39.79 -18.69 2.14
C THR A 49 39.94 -17.19 2.25
N ASP A 50 39.31 -16.48 1.33
CA ASP A 50 39.28 -15.03 1.26
C ASP A 50 38.25 -14.55 2.29
N ALA A 51 38.69 -14.31 3.51
CA ALA A 51 37.93 -13.48 4.43
C ALA A 51 37.91 -12.08 3.81
N LYS A 52 36.89 -11.82 2.97
CA LYS A 52 36.67 -10.54 2.29
C LYS A 52 36.84 -9.41 3.29
N LEU A 53 38.00 -8.74 3.26
CA LEU A 53 38.31 -7.63 4.14
C LEU A 53 37.28 -6.54 3.82
N ARG A 54 36.32 -6.33 4.72
CA ARG A 54 35.28 -5.30 4.55
C ARG A 54 35.96 -3.95 4.43
N SER A 55 35.54 -3.17 3.44
CA SER A 55 36.03 -1.80 3.29
C SER A 55 35.71 -0.97 4.54
N PRO A 56 36.56 0.00 4.92
CA PRO A 56 36.21 0.98 5.96
C PRO A 56 34.89 1.71 5.66
N PHE A 57 34.57 1.90 4.37
CA PHE A 57 33.31 2.48 3.93
C PHE A 57 32.12 1.57 4.24
N ASP A 58 32.20 0.28 3.90
CA ASP A 58 31.15 -0.70 4.19
C ASP A 58 30.93 -0.80 5.70
N SER A 59 32.02 -0.85 6.47
CA SER A 59 31.98 -0.91 7.94
C SER A 59 31.27 0.32 8.54
N ASN A 60 31.54 1.51 8.01
CA ASN A 60 30.86 2.72 8.45
C ASN A 60 29.36 2.71 8.10
N ILE A 61 29.00 2.30 6.88
CA ILE A 61 27.60 2.20 6.44
C ILE A 61 26.84 1.19 7.31
N ILE A 62 27.41 0.00 7.54
CA ILE A 62 26.81 -1.04 8.38
C ILE A 62 26.59 -0.54 9.80
N ARG A 63 27.54 0.19 10.37
CA ARG A 63 27.38 0.81 11.70
C ARG A 63 26.20 1.77 11.73
N ILE A 64 26.11 2.67 10.75
CA ILE A 64 25.01 3.64 10.65
C ILE A 64 23.67 2.92 10.50
N LEU A 65 23.59 1.91 9.63
CA LEU A 65 22.36 1.14 9.41
C LEU A 65 21.92 0.39 10.67
N ARG A 66 22.85 -0.21 11.42
CA ARG A 66 22.51 -0.88 12.69
C ARG A 66 21.92 0.11 13.69
N THR A 67 22.57 1.26 13.86
CA THR A 67 22.07 2.32 14.75
C THR A 67 20.70 2.83 14.32
N GLU A 68 20.45 2.99 13.01
CA GLU A 68 19.13 3.38 12.50
C GLU A 68 18.08 2.31 12.74
N ILE A 69 18.38 1.03 12.47
CA ILE A 69 17.46 -0.09 12.71
C ILE A 69 17.08 -0.15 14.19
N ASP A 70 18.08 -0.12 15.08
CA ASP A 70 17.88 -0.16 16.54
C ASP A 70 17.01 1.03 16.99
N TYR A 71 17.31 2.23 16.50
CA TYR A 71 16.51 3.43 16.78
C TYR A 71 15.05 3.27 16.33
N GLN A 72 14.82 2.75 15.11
CA GLN A 72 13.46 2.58 14.58
C GLN A 72 12.67 1.54 15.38
N TYR A 73 13.30 0.44 15.81
CA TYR A 73 12.68 -0.56 16.68
C TYR A 73 12.32 0.03 18.05
N ASP A 74 13.23 0.78 18.67
CA ASP A 74 13.00 1.37 20.00
C ASP A 74 11.96 2.50 19.97
N TYR A 75 11.99 3.32 18.92
CA TYR A 75 11.11 4.48 18.76
C TYR A 75 9.66 4.08 18.51
N ALA A 76 9.42 3.13 17.60
CA ALA A 76 8.07 2.68 17.23
C ALA A 76 8.07 1.20 16.84
N PRO A 77 8.03 0.28 17.83
CA PRO A 77 8.03 -1.15 17.58
C PRO A 77 6.89 -1.56 16.63
N PRO A 78 7.16 -2.37 15.58
CA PRO A 78 6.11 -2.93 14.74
C PRO A 78 5.14 -3.75 15.57
N GLN A 79 3.85 -3.57 15.31
CA GLN A 79 2.78 -4.33 15.93
C GLN A 79 2.43 -5.53 15.07
N GLN A 80 1.89 -6.58 15.70
CA GLN A 80 1.35 -7.69 14.94
C GLN A 80 0.11 -7.20 14.16
N PRO A 81 0.08 -7.36 12.83
CA PRO A 81 -1.07 -6.93 12.05
C PRO A 81 -2.32 -7.73 12.41
N SER A 82 -3.46 -7.05 12.48
CA SER A 82 -4.76 -7.70 12.70
C SER A 82 -5.10 -8.62 11.52
N PRO A 83 -5.37 -9.93 11.75
CA PRO A 83 -5.65 -10.87 10.66
C PRO A 83 -7.06 -10.71 10.06
N SER A 84 -7.91 -9.88 10.66
CA SER A 84 -9.27 -9.63 10.22
C SER A 84 -9.75 -8.25 10.62
N PHE A 85 -10.76 -7.76 9.92
CA PHE A 85 -11.53 -6.57 10.25
C PHE A 85 -13.01 -6.85 10.00
N ASN A 86 -13.81 -6.88 11.06
CA ASN A 86 -15.21 -7.29 11.00
C ASN A 86 -15.35 -8.65 10.27
N SER A 87 -16.08 -8.69 9.16
CA SER A 87 -16.26 -9.91 8.35
C SER A 87 -15.18 -10.11 7.29
N PHE A 88 -14.18 -9.23 7.19
CA PHE A 88 -13.08 -9.35 6.24
C PHE A 88 -11.89 -10.10 6.84
N SER A 89 -11.38 -11.09 6.11
CA SER A 89 -10.03 -11.63 6.34
C SER A 89 -9.00 -10.72 5.69
N VAL A 90 -7.93 -10.40 6.40
CA VAL A 90 -6.85 -9.53 5.93
C VAL A 90 -5.64 -10.41 5.58
N GLU A 91 -5.21 -10.36 4.33
CA GLU A 91 -4.01 -11.01 3.82
C GLU A 91 -2.95 -9.94 3.53
N GLU A 92 -1.88 -9.96 4.32
CA GLU A 92 -0.71 -9.13 4.09
C GLU A 92 0.49 -9.97 3.65
N ARG A 93 1.17 -9.49 2.61
CA ARG A 93 2.39 -10.10 2.11
C ARG A 93 3.59 -9.16 2.31
N PRO A 94 4.66 -9.62 2.97
CA PRO A 94 5.90 -8.87 3.06
C PRO A 94 6.48 -8.60 1.66
N GLY A 95 6.65 -7.34 1.26
CA GLY A 95 7.21 -6.98 -0.06
C GLY A 95 6.22 -6.26 -0.95
N GLU A 96 4.93 -6.49 -0.70
CA GLU A 96 3.87 -5.87 -1.45
C GLU A 96 3.53 -4.50 -0.86
N GLN A 97 3.25 -3.54 -1.74
CA GLN A 97 2.86 -2.16 -1.40
C GLN A 97 1.33 -2.02 -1.31
N PHE A 98 0.64 -3.11 -1.00
CA PHE A 98 -0.80 -3.17 -0.77
C PHE A 98 -1.13 -4.26 0.26
N VAL A 99 -2.35 -4.22 0.79
CA VAL A 99 -2.94 -5.31 1.57
C VAL A 99 -4.22 -5.77 0.89
N ARG A 100 -4.54 -7.06 1.01
CA ARG A 100 -5.77 -7.63 0.44
C ARG A 100 -6.75 -7.97 1.54
N LEU A 101 -8.01 -7.58 1.35
CA LEU A 101 -9.11 -7.99 2.21
C LEU A 101 -10.09 -8.81 1.39
N GLN A 102 -10.64 -9.86 2.00
CA GLN A 102 -11.60 -10.73 1.36
C GLN A 102 -12.74 -11.06 2.30
N ARG A 103 -13.95 -11.16 1.75
CA ARG A 103 -15.08 -11.75 2.46
C ARG A 103 -16.12 -12.30 1.50
N LYS A 104 -16.98 -13.16 2.04
CA LYS A 104 -18.25 -13.53 1.42
C LYS A 104 -19.37 -12.68 2.00
N PHE A 105 -20.26 -12.20 1.14
CA PHE A 105 -21.47 -11.49 1.53
C PHE A 105 -22.70 -12.26 1.07
N GLY A 106 -23.47 -12.75 2.04
CA GLY A 106 -24.50 -13.75 1.78
C GLY A 106 -23.89 -15.05 1.22
N GLU A 107 -24.68 -15.78 0.42
CA GLU A 107 -24.27 -17.09 -0.12
C GLU A 107 -23.48 -17.01 -1.43
N LYS A 108 -23.59 -15.90 -2.16
CA LYS A 108 -23.16 -15.83 -3.58
C LYS A 108 -22.20 -14.70 -3.89
N GLU A 109 -21.99 -13.73 -3.01
CA GLU A 109 -21.14 -12.59 -3.35
C GLU A 109 -19.74 -12.74 -2.74
N ASP A 110 -18.73 -12.72 -3.59
CA ASP A 110 -17.33 -12.67 -3.21
C ASP A 110 -16.82 -11.23 -3.37
N ILE A 111 -16.29 -10.66 -2.29
CA ILE A 111 -15.78 -9.30 -2.24
C ILE A 111 -14.29 -9.37 -1.98
N LYS A 112 -13.52 -8.75 -2.88
CA LYS A 112 -12.07 -8.60 -2.77
C LYS A 112 -11.74 -7.11 -2.77
N ILE A 113 -10.91 -6.68 -1.83
CA ILE A 113 -10.41 -5.32 -1.72
C ILE A 113 -8.88 -5.36 -1.77
N GLU A 114 -8.27 -4.57 -2.62
CA GLU A 114 -6.84 -4.28 -2.58
C GLU A 114 -6.66 -2.82 -2.19
N ALA A 115 -6.06 -2.60 -1.03
CA ALA A 115 -5.79 -1.27 -0.49
C ALA A 115 -4.29 -0.99 -0.61
N THR A 116 -3.93 0.10 -1.28
CA THR A 116 -2.52 0.51 -1.43
C THR A 116 -1.94 0.98 -0.10
N MET A 117 -0.61 1.00 -0.01
CA MET A 117 0.05 1.90 0.95
C MET A 117 -0.26 3.36 0.59
N PHE A 118 0.07 4.30 1.48
CA PHE A 118 -0.22 5.71 1.23
C PHE A 118 0.36 6.17 -0.13
N ASP A 119 -0.49 6.72 -0.98
CA ASP A 119 -0.16 7.05 -2.38
C ASP A 119 -0.52 8.50 -2.74
N GLY A 120 -0.99 9.27 -1.78
CA GLY A 120 -1.27 10.70 -1.91
C GLY A 120 -1.31 11.38 -0.55
N CYS A 121 -1.22 12.70 -0.55
CA CYS A 121 -1.42 13.49 0.66
C CYS A 121 -1.92 14.90 0.35
N VAL A 122 -2.56 15.53 1.33
CA VAL A 122 -3.03 16.93 1.28
C VAL A 122 -2.69 17.61 2.60
N SER A 123 -2.17 18.84 2.54
CA SER A 123 -2.00 19.70 3.70
C SER A 123 -3.35 20.31 4.11
N VAL A 124 -3.66 20.19 5.39
CA VAL A 124 -4.85 20.78 6.01
C VAL A 124 -4.38 21.95 6.86
N PRO A 125 -4.81 23.18 6.54
CA PRO A 125 -4.57 24.34 7.38
C PRO A 125 -5.18 24.09 8.77
N LYS A 126 -4.38 24.22 9.83
CA LYS A 126 -4.91 24.23 11.19
C LYS A 126 -5.61 25.57 11.44
N PRO A 127 -6.83 25.59 12.01
CA PRO A 127 -7.41 26.83 12.51
C PRO A 127 -6.69 27.25 13.80
N GLY A 128 -5.78 28.22 13.69
CA GLY A 128 -5.05 28.83 14.82
C GLY A 128 -3.59 29.11 14.44
N ASP A 129 -3.17 30.39 14.56
CA ASP A 129 -1.77 30.80 14.45
C ASP A 129 -0.93 30.17 15.57
N ASP A 130 0.34 29.87 15.26
CA ASP A 130 1.44 29.44 16.16
C ASP A 130 1.69 27.92 16.37
N ASP A 131 1.64 27.08 15.32
CA ASP A 131 2.36 25.78 15.34
C ASP A 131 2.94 25.44 13.95
N ASP A 132 4.26 25.27 13.90
CA ASP A 132 5.10 24.98 12.72
C ASP A 132 4.82 23.58 12.12
N GLY A 133 3.63 23.42 11.53
CA GLY A 133 3.32 22.27 10.69
C GLY A 133 1.83 22.09 10.35
N ASP A 134 1.51 22.26 9.06
CA ASP A 134 0.28 21.74 8.43
C ASP A 134 -0.01 20.29 8.84
N ASN A 135 -1.26 20.00 9.20
CA ASN A 135 -1.70 18.62 9.37
C ASN A 135 -1.77 17.96 8.00
N ILE A 136 -1.08 16.83 7.81
CA ILE A 136 -1.13 16.10 6.54
C ILE A 136 -2.17 15.01 6.63
N ARG A 137 -3.12 15.03 5.70
CA ARG A 137 -4.02 13.91 5.44
C ARG A 137 -3.40 13.03 4.38
N LEU A 138 -3.24 11.75 4.70
CA LEU A 138 -2.75 10.74 3.76
C LEU A 138 -3.93 10.15 3.00
N HIS A 139 -3.65 9.64 1.81
CA HIS A 139 -4.63 9.01 0.93
C HIS A 139 -4.24 7.56 0.69
N ILE A 140 -5.25 6.68 0.64
CA ILE A 140 -5.14 5.28 0.23
C ILE A 140 -6.09 5.06 -0.95
N SER A 141 -5.61 4.45 -2.02
CA SER A 141 -6.47 3.97 -3.11
C SER A 141 -6.99 2.57 -2.80
N LEU A 142 -8.29 2.37 -3.00
CA LEU A 142 -8.95 1.07 -2.87
C LEU A 142 -9.43 0.58 -4.23
N LEU A 143 -9.06 -0.65 -4.57
CA LEU A 143 -9.65 -1.40 -5.66
C LEU A 143 -10.58 -2.46 -5.10
N ILE A 144 -11.87 -2.39 -5.43
CA ILE A 144 -12.88 -3.30 -4.89
C ILE A 144 -13.51 -4.07 -6.05
N ASP A 145 -13.39 -5.39 -6.00
CA ASP A 145 -14.00 -6.29 -6.97
C ASP A 145 -15.10 -7.10 -6.27
N ILE A 146 -16.30 -7.10 -6.84
CA ILE A 146 -17.47 -7.82 -6.32
C ILE A 146 -17.99 -8.76 -7.41
N HIS A 147 -17.99 -10.07 -7.14
CA HIS A 147 -18.50 -11.09 -8.05
C HIS A 147 -19.73 -11.78 -7.46
N LYS A 148 -20.73 -12.10 -8.29
CA LYS A 148 -21.99 -12.73 -7.86
C LYS A 148 -22.03 -14.20 -8.29
N GLY A 149 -21.14 -14.99 -7.69
CA GLY A 149 -21.02 -16.42 -7.95
C GLY A 149 -20.05 -16.73 -9.10
N GLU A 150 -19.68 -18.00 -9.19
CA GLU A 150 -18.66 -18.50 -10.11
C GLU A 150 -19.10 -18.32 -11.57
N GLY A 151 -18.21 -17.72 -12.38
CA GLY A 151 -18.45 -17.48 -13.80
C GLY A 151 -19.35 -16.29 -14.14
N SER A 152 -19.84 -15.54 -13.15
CA SER A 152 -20.60 -14.30 -13.35
C SER A 152 -19.68 -13.10 -13.64
N ASP A 153 -20.19 -12.15 -14.41
CA ASP A 153 -19.56 -10.82 -14.50
C ASP A 153 -19.63 -10.12 -13.14
N GLY A 154 -18.59 -9.36 -12.84
CA GLY A 154 -18.44 -8.63 -11.58
C GLY A 154 -18.60 -7.12 -11.74
N LEU A 155 -18.52 -6.43 -10.61
CA LEU A 155 -18.47 -4.98 -10.52
C LEU A 155 -17.18 -4.57 -9.82
N GLY A 156 -16.45 -3.66 -10.45
CA GLY A 156 -15.22 -3.07 -9.94
C GLY A 156 -15.44 -1.62 -9.52
N PHE A 157 -14.80 -1.21 -8.43
CA PHE A 157 -14.80 0.15 -7.93
C PHE A 157 -13.38 0.62 -7.67
N VAL A 158 -13.12 1.88 -7.99
CA VAL A 158 -11.94 2.60 -7.49
C VAL A 158 -12.44 3.61 -6.47
N CYS A 159 -11.96 3.51 -5.23
CA CYS A 159 -12.30 4.44 -4.16
C CYS A 159 -11.05 5.15 -3.62
N SER A 160 -11.27 6.37 -3.15
CA SER A 160 -10.31 7.20 -2.43
C SER A 160 -10.64 7.17 -0.95
N ALA A 161 -9.73 6.62 -0.14
CA ALA A 161 -9.90 6.51 1.30
C ALA A 161 -8.99 7.51 2.02
N TRP A 162 -9.62 8.47 2.66
CA TRP A 162 -9.02 9.41 3.61
C TRP A 162 -9.27 8.91 5.04
N PRO A 163 -8.60 9.46 6.07
CA PRO A 163 -8.77 9.01 7.45
C PRO A 163 -10.22 9.10 7.98
N ASP A 164 -11.00 9.99 7.38
CA ASP A 164 -12.33 10.45 7.80
C ASP A 164 -13.37 10.39 6.66
N SER A 165 -13.01 9.91 5.48
CA SER A 165 -13.97 9.79 4.37
C SER A 165 -13.58 8.69 3.38
N LEU A 166 -14.60 8.10 2.75
CA LEU A 166 -14.43 7.13 1.66
C LEU A 166 -15.27 7.55 0.45
N GLU A 167 -14.59 7.85 -0.65
CA GLU A 167 -15.21 8.40 -1.86
C GLU A 167 -15.07 7.45 -3.04
N ILE A 168 -16.18 7.16 -3.73
CA ILE A 168 -16.12 6.36 -4.95
C ILE A 168 -15.66 7.28 -6.10
N MET A 169 -14.57 6.91 -6.77
CA MET A 169 -14.03 7.66 -7.91
C MET A 169 -14.57 7.13 -9.23
N LYS A 170 -14.60 5.79 -9.36
CA LYS A 170 -15.01 5.10 -10.59
C LYS A 170 -15.73 3.80 -10.30
N VAL A 171 -16.59 3.44 -11.24
CA VAL A 171 -17.27 2.14 -11.33
C VAL A 171 -17.05 1.58 -12.72
N TYR A 172 -16.70 0.30 -12.80
CA TYR A 172 -16.51 -0.42 -14.06
C TYR A 172 -17.02 -1.86 -13.91
N THR A 173 -17.40 -2.50 -15.02
CA THR A 173 -17.77 -3.92 -15.01
C THR A 173 -16.52 -4.79 -15.06
N LEU A 174 -16.60 -6.01 -14.55
CA LEU A 174 -15.57 -7.03 -14.63
C LEU A 174 -16.12 -8.20 -15.43
N ARG A 175 -15.30 -8.80 -16.28
CA ARG A 175 -15.66 -10.07 -16.92
C ARG A 175 -15.54 -11.20 -15.90
N SER A 176 -16.19 -12.32 -16.17
CA SER A 176 -16.07 -13.55 -15.38
C SER A 176 -14.65 -14.05 -15.10
N ASN A 177 -13.66 -13.64 -15.90
CA ASN A 177 -12.24 -13.90 -15.67
C ASN A 177 -11.55 -12.88 -14.74
N GLY A 178 -12.31 -11.99 -14.10
CA GLY A 178 -11.82 -10.92 -13.22
C GLY A 178 -11.11 -9.78 -13.94
N LEU A 179 -11.06 -9.79 -15.29
CA LEU A 179 -10.40 -8.72 -16.04
C LEU A 179 -11.40 -7.61 -16.38
N PRO A 180 -10.96 -6.33 -16.31
CA PRO A 180 -11.76 -5.25 -16.83
C PRO A 180 -11.99 -5.48 -18.35
N PRO A 181 -13.20 -5.19 -18.87
CA PRO A 181 -13.48 -5.32 -20.28
C PRO A 181 -12.50 -4.45 -21.09
N LYS A 182 -12.09 -4.95 -22.26
CA LYS A 182 -11.30 -4.18 -23.24
C LYS A 182 -11.98 -2.88 -23.70
N ALA A 183 -13.28 -2.70 -23.43
CA ALA A 183 -14.04 -1.53 -23.79
C ALA A 183 -14.71 -0.89 -22.56
N HIS A 184 -14.50 0.42 -22.44
CA HIS A 184 -15.11 1.40 -21.53
C HIS A 184 -15.03 1.10 -20.01
N MET A 185 -14.14 1.81 -19.31
CA MET A 185 -13.96 1.79 -17.84
C MET A 185 -15.04 2.57 -17.07
N GLY A 186 -16.18 2.85 -17.70
CA GLY A 186 -17.22 3.71 -17.16
C GLY A 186 -16.85 5.21 -17.13
N PRO A 187 -17.84 6.10 -16.96
CA PRO A 187 -17.61 7.52 -16.71
C PRO A 187 -17.07 7.74 -15.28
N ASN A 188 -16.44 8.90 -15.05
CA ASN A 188 -16.14 9.34 -13.68
C ASN A 188 -17.45 9.52 -12.88
N LEU A 189 -17.45 9.16 -11.61
CA LEU A 189 -18.67 9.16 -10.79
C LEU A 189 -19.33 10.54 -10.65
N GLY A 190 -18.54 11.62 -10.71
CA GLY A 190 -19.03 13.00 -10.69
C GLY A 190 -19.97 13.35 -11.86
N LYS A 191 -19.89 12.60 -12.97
CA LYS A 191 -20.78 12.77 -14.14
C LYS A 191 -22.05 11.90 -14.07
N LEU A 192 -22.16 11.02 -13.08
CA LEU A 192 -23.36 10.21 -12.87
C LEU A 192 -24.44 10.99 -12.12
N ASP A 193 -25.69 10.59 -12.34
CA ASP A 193 -26.86 11.09 -11.64
C ASP A 193 -26.68 10.99 -10.10
N PRO A 194 -27.04 12.04 -9.32
CA PRO A 194 -26.87 12.03 -7.87
C PRO A 194 -27.58 10.89 -7.15
N LYS A 195 -28.75 10.44 -7.63
CA LYS A 195 -29.47 9.30 -7.02
C LYS A 195 -28.71 8.01 -7.25
N LEU A 196 -28.17 7.80 -8.45
CA LEU A 196 -27.33 6.65 -8.77
C LEU A 196 -26.06 6.65 -7.91
N ARG A 197 -25.42 7.82 -7.74
CA ARG A 197 -24.24 7.96 -6.89
C ARG A 197 -24.52 7.54 -5.46
N LYS A 198 -25.61 8.04 -4.87
CA LYS A 198 -26.04 7.66 -3.52
C LYS A 198 -26.29 6.15 -3.43
N ALA A 199 -27.01 5.57 -4.40
CA ALA A 199 -27.29 4.14 -4.40
C ALA A 199 -26.02 3.27 -4.47
N LEU A 200 -24.98 3.71 -5.20
CA LEU A 200 -23.68 3.02 -5.25
C LEU A 200 -22.92 3.12 -3.92
N HIS A 201 -22.99 4.26 -3.23
CA HIS A 201 -22.47 4.40 -1.87
C HIS A 201 -23.20 3.47 -0.89
N ASP A 202 -24.53 3.53 -0.85
CA ASP A 202 -25.36 2.65 0.01
C ASP A 202 -25.06 1.16 -0.28
N TYR A 203 -24.79 0.80 -1.54
CA TYR A 203 -24.43 -0.57 -1.96
C TYR A 203 -23.08 -1.05 -1.40
N LEU A 204 -22.06 -0.19 -1.37
CA LEU A 204 -20.75 -0.49 -0.79
C LEU A 204 -20.80 -0.50 0.75
N GLU A 205 -21.55 0.43 1.34
CA GLU A 205 -21.70 0.54 2.79
C GLU A 205 -22.41 -0.69 3.38
N ALA A 206 -23.49 -1.17 2.74
CA ALA A 206 -24.12 -2.44 3.10
C ALA A 206 -23.16 -3.64 3.02
N ARG A 207 -22.06 -3.47 2.29
CA ARG A 207 -20.98 -4.46 2.14
C ARG A 207 -19.80 -4.24 3.08
N GLY A 208 -19.91 -3.34 4.05
CA GLY A 208 -18.85 -3.04 5.01
C GLY A 208 -17.69 -2.26 4.40
N VAL A 209 -17.89 -1.65 3.22
CA VAL A 209 -16.95 -0.69 2.64
C VAL A 209 -17.45 0.71 3.00
N ASN A 210 -16.96 1.21 4.13
CA ASN A 210 -17.41 2.45 4.76
C ASN A 210 -16.23 3.22 5.40
N GLU A 211 -16.54 4.27 6.16
CA GLU A 211 -15.55 5.09 6.86
C GLU A 211 -14.78 4.30 7.92
N ASP A 212 -15.40 3.33 8.61
CA ASP A 212 -14.70 2.47 9.57
C ASP A 212 -13.62 1.62 8.90
N LEU A 213 -13.91 1.11 7.68
CA LEU A 213 -12.92 0.41 6.88
C LEU A 213 -11.77 1.34 6.49
N ALA A 214 -12.07 2.57 6.08
CA ALA A 214 -11.03 3.55 5.76
C ALA A 214 -10.15 3.83 6.99
N PHE A 215 -10.76 4.09 8.14
CA PHE A 215 -10.06 4.30 9.41
C PHE A 215 -9.16 3.11 9.78
N PHE A 216 -9.69 1.89 9.71
CA PHE A 216 -8.92 0.66 9.93
C PHE A 216 -7.71 0.57 8.99
N LEU A 217 -7.91 0.79 7.69
CA LEU A 217 -6.85 0.72 6.69
C LEU A 217 -5.77 1.76 6.92
N HIS A 218 -6.12 2.98 7.32
CA HIS A 218 -5.16 4.01 7.69
C HIS A 218 -4.27 3.56 8.85
N HIS A 219 -4.87 3.02 9.92
CA HIS A 219 -4.10 2.45 11.04
C HIS A 219 -3.24 1.26 10.63
N TYR A 220 -3.79 0.37 9.80
CA TYR A 220 -3.09 -0.81 9.29
C TYR A 220 -1.87 -0.42 8.45
N MET A 221 -2.02 0.56 7.56
CA MET A 221 -0.94 1.00 6.66
C MET A 221 0.19 1.68 7.39
N VAL A 222 -0.06 2.39 8.50
CA VAL A 222 1.01 2.92 9.35
C VAL A 222 1.88 1.79 9.90
N ASN A 223 1.28 0.68 10.34
CA ASN A 223 2.03 -0.46 10.86
C ASN A 223 2.80 -1.20 9.74
N LYS A 224 2.15 -1.37 8.59
CA LYS A 224 2.78 -1.95 7.40
C LYS A 224 3.98 -1.13 6.93
N ASP A 225 3.84 0.19 6.82
CA ASP A 225 4.92 1.08 6.38
C ASP A 225 6.15 0.98 7.26
N ARG A 226 5.96 0.94 8.59
CA ARG A 226 7.05 0.70 9.54
C ARG A 226 7.72 -0.64 9.35
N SER A 227 6.94 -1.71 9.23
CA SER A 227 7.46 -3.07 9.04
C SER A 227 8.23 -3.20 7.73
N GLU A 228 7.76 -2.54 6.67
CA GLU A 228 8.38 -2.50 5.35
C GLU A 228 9.69 -1.67 5.36
N LEU A 229 9.73 -0.55 6.09
CA LEU A 229 10.93 0.27 6.28
C LEU A 229 12.04 -0.53 6.98
N LEU A 230 11.73 -1.17 8.11
CA LEU A 230 12.70 -1.98 8.86
C LEU A 230 13.24 -3.12 7.98
N ARG A 231 12.35 -3.82 7.27
CA ARG A 231 12.78 -4.88 6.35
C ARG A 231 13.63 -4.34 5.20
N TRP A 232 13.36 -3.14 4.71
CA TRP A 232 14.19 -2.49 3.69
C TRP A 232 15.57 -2.14 4.24
N LEU A 233 15.65 -1.58 5.45
CA LEU A 233 16.92 -1.29 6.13
C LEU A 233 17.73 -2.57 6.37
N ASP A 234 17.10 -3.66 6.80
CA ASP A 234 17.74 -4.96 6.98
C ASP A 234 18.26 -5.55 5.66
N LYS A 235 17.49 -5.43 4.57
CA LYS A 235 17.94 -5.85 3.23
C LYS A 235 19.12 -5.00 2.75
N LEU A 236 19.08 -3.70 2.97
CA LEU A 236 20.16 -2.78 2.61
C LEU A 236 21.44 -3.10 3.39
N LYS A 237 21.32 -3.34 4.70
CA LYS A 237 22.43 -3.81 5.54
C LYS A 237 22.99 -5.12 5.01
N SER A 238 22.13 -6.12 4.76
CA SER A 238 22.55 -7.42 4.23
C SER A 238 23.29 -7.29 2.90
N PHE A 239 22.85 -6.39 2.02
CA PHE A 239 23.50 -6.12 0.74
C PHE A 239 24.92 -5.56 0.89
N VAL A 240 25.13 -4.62 1.83
CA VAL A 240 26.46 -4.04 2.11
C VAL A 240 27.37 -5.06 2.84
N GLU A 241 26.76 -6.05 3.49
CA GLU A 241 27.48 -7.10 4.21
C GLU A 241 28.03 -8.22 3.30
N LEU A 242 27.52 -8.36 2.07
CA LEU A 242 27.97 -9.32 1.03
C LEU A 242 29.36 -8.99 0.48
#